data_AF-A0A7C4VZ03-F1
#
_entry.id   AF-A0A7C4VZ03-F1
#
_cell.length_a   1.000
_cell.length_b   1.000
_cell.length_c   1.000
_cell.angle_alpha   90.00
_cell.angle_beta   90.00
_cell.angle_gamma   90.00
#
_symmetry.space_group_name_H-M   'P 1'
#
loop_
_entity.id
_entity.type
_entity.pdbx_description
1 polymer ?
#
loop_
_entity_poly.entity_id
_entity_poly.type
_entity_poly.pdbx_seq_one_letter_code
_entity_poly.pdbx_strand_id
1 'polypeptide(L)'
;MRYLILFLSITLTFAGWLGKGKLEEPVKVNILSHTYQEAVLEISIPGIKTEDIEKGGVIYTKLYLLGEEGTTEEVGKPELPKIARVIGIPDNGKAEVEILESRYQTYENILV
;
A
#
# COMPACT_ATOMS: atom_id res chain seq x y z
N MET A 1 -5.70 31.54 -44.34
CA MET A 1 -4.86 30.52 -43.67
C MET A 1 -5.16 30.59 -42.17
N ARG A 2 -6.12 29.80 -41.69
CA ARG A 2 -6.59 29.82 -40.29
C ARG A 2 -5.85 28.73 -39.53
N TYR A 3 -4.83 29.09 -38.76
CA TYR A 3 -4.11 28.13 -37.92
C TYR A 3 -4.99 27.75 -36.73
N LEU A 4 -5.37 26.47 -36.68
CA LEU A 4 -6.07 25.84 -35.56
C LEU A 4 -5.01 25.51 -34.50
N ILE A 5 -4.95 26.28 -33.40
CA ILE A 5 -4.06 25.97 -32.28
C ILE A 5 -4.73 24.87 -31.45
N LEU A 6 -4.17 23.66 -31.52
CA LEU A 6 -4.58 22.51 -30.70
C LEU A 6 -4.00 22.70 -29.29
N PHE A 7 -4.83 23.06 -28.32
CA PHE A 7 -4.43 23.12 -26.90
C PHE A 7 -4.31 21.68 -26.39
N LEU A 8 -3.11 21.12 -26.43
CA LEU A 8 -2.80 19.81 -25.87
C LEU A 8 -2.67 19.96 -24.35
N SER A 9 -3.75 19.71 -23.61
CA SER A 9 -3.72 19.62 -22.15
C SER A 9 -3.00 18.35 -21.72
N ILE A 10 -1.68 18.43 -21.53
CA ILE A 10 -0.90 17.39 -20.87
C ILE A 10 -1.28 17.41 -19.38
N THR A 11 -2.09 16.45 -18.95
CA THR A 11 -2.24 16.14 -17.53
C THR A 11 -1.04 15.30 -17.12
N LEU A 12 -0.06 15.91 -16.45
CA LEU A 12 1.03 15.18 -15.81
C LEU A 12 0.47 14.44 -14.59
N THR A 13 0.18 13.15 -14.73
CA THR A 13 -0.03 12.27 -13.58
C THR A 13 1.34 11.96 -12.98
N PHE A 14 1.63 12.48 -11.79
CA PHE A 14 2.87 12.19 -11.08
C PHE A 14 2.71 10.85 -10.33
N ALA A 15 3.49 9.85 -10.74
CA ALA A 15 3.68 8.63 -9.98
C ALA A 15 4.97 8.75 -9.15
N GLY A 16 4.92 8.36 -7.89
CA GLY A 16 6.01 8.49 -6.94
C GLY A 16 6.31 7.18 -6.22
N TRP A 17 7.48 7.13 -5.58
CA TRP A 17 7.91 6.01 -4.75
C TRP A 17 8.38 6.51 -3.39
N LEU A 18 7.76 6.01 -2.33
CA LEU A 18 8.09 6.27 -0.94
C LEU A 18 8.80 5.04 -0.37
N GLY A 19 10.11 4.96 -0.54
CA GLY A 19 10.93 3.87 -0.02
C GLY A 19 12.40 4.27 0.07
N LYS A 20 13.21 3.45 0.76
CA LYS A 20 14.66 3.73 0.90
C LYS A 20 15.45 3.43 -0.38
N GLY A 21 14.93 2.55 -1.24
CA GLY A 21 15.57 2.15 -2.50
C GLY A 21 15.14 3.01 -3.69
N LYS A 22 15.97 3.01 -4.75
CA LYS A 22 15.63 3.62 -6.04
C LYS A 22 14.74 2.74 -6.92
N LEU A 23 14.60 1.46 -6.56
CA LEU A 23 13.78 0.49 -7.27
C LEU A 23 12.51 0.23 -6.47
N GLU A 24 11.39 0.18 -7.16
CA GLU A 24 10.14 -0.32 -6.58
C GLU A 24 10.32 -1.82 -6.28
N GLU A 25 10.01 -2.23 -5.05
CA GLU A 25 10.10 -3.63 -4.61
C GLU A 25 8.77 -4.09 -4.01
N PRO A 26 8.35 -5.34 -4.28
CA PRO A 26 7.11 -5.86 -3.74
C PRO A 26 7.20 -6.10 -2.23
N VAL A 27 6.04 -6.11 -1.58
CA VAL A 27 5.91 -6.57 -0.20
C VAL A 27 6.44 -7.99 -0.08
N LYS A 28 7.17 -8.27 1.00
CA LYS A 28 7.70 -9.60 1.31
C LYS A 28 7.05 -10.08 2.59
N VAL A 29 6.51 -11.30 2.55
CA VAL A 29 5.95 -11.97 3.72
C VAL A 29 6.69 -13.29 3.90
N ASN A 30 7.46 -13.39 4.97
CA ASN A 30 8.26 -14.56 5.30
C ASN A 30 7.65 -15.26 6.52
N ILE A 31 7.66 -16.58 6.52
CA ILE A 31 7.34 -17.38 7.72
C ILE A 31 8.67 -17.61 8.44
N LEU A 32 8.84 -17.00 9.62
CA LEU A 32 10.04 -17.18 10.44
C LEU A 32 10.02 -18.50 11.19
N SER A 33 8.85 -18.87 11.72
CA SER A 33 8.60 -20.16 12.36
C SER A 33 7.14 -20.55 12.20
N HIS A 34 6.88 -21.86 12.22
CA HIS A 34 5.54 -22.39 12.34
C HIS A 34 5.57 -23.69 13.14
N THR A 35 4.66 -23.80 14.09
CA THR A 35 4.43 -24.99 14.91
C THR A 35 2.94 -25.31 14.90
N TYR A 36 2.50 -26.28 15.71
CA TYR A 36 1.08 -26.56 15.88
C TYR A 36 0.35 -25.46 16.68
N GLN A 37 1.08 -24.71 17.51
CA GLN A 37 0.52 -23.70 18.41
C GLN A 37 0.62 -22.27 17.87
N GLU A 38 1.66 -21.97 17.09
CA GLU A 38 1.95 -20.62 16.64
C GLU A 38 2.55 -20.57 15.24
N ALA A 39 2.39 -19.43 14.57
CA ALA A 39 3.11 -19.09 13.35
C ALA A 39 3.63 -17.67 13.47
N VAL A 40 4.93 -17.48 13.26
CA VAL A 40 5.57 -16.16 13.29
C VAL A 40 5.81 -15.69 11.87
N LEU A 41 5.20 -14.57 11.53
CA LEU A 41 5.31 -13.94 10.22
C LEU A 41 6.15 -12.67 10.32
N GLU A 42 7.07 -12.49 9.37
CA GLU A 42 7.73 -11.23 9.12
C GLU A 42 7.13 -10.59 7.87
N ILE A 43 6.65 -9.35 8.03
CA ILE A 43 6.12 -8.55 6.92
C ILE A 43 7.08 -7.39 6.69
N SER A 44 7.69 -7.37 5.50
CA SER A 44 8.58 -6.31 5.06
C SER A 44 7.92 -5.49 3.95
N ILE A 45 7.82 -4.18 4.19
CA ILE A 45 7.31 -3.19 3.22
C ILE A 45 8.50 -2.33 2.76
N PRO A 46 9.11 -2.62 1.58
CA PRO A 46 10.30 -1.89 1.11
C PRO A 46 10.00 -0.42 0.72
N GLY A 47 8.77 -0.17 0.31
CA GLY A 47 8.23 1.15 0.02
C GLY A 47 6.79 1.10 -0.45
N ILE A 48 6.25 2.28 -0.74
CA ILE A 48 4.86 2.52 -1.14
C ILE A 48 4.89 3.27 -2.47
N LYS A 49 4.18 2.76 -3.46
CA LYS A 49 3.96 3.47 -4.71
C LYS A 49 2.82 4.46 -4.53
N THR A 50 2.98 5.65 -5.09
CA THR A 50 1.98 6.73 -4.98
C THR A 50 1.55 7.21 -6.35
N GLU A 51 0.30 7.65 -6.43
CA GLU A 51 -0.29 8.24 -7.63
C GLU A 51 -1.21 9.39 -7.22
N ASP A 52 -1.04 10.54 -7.86
CA ASP A 52 -1.94 11.67 -7.64
C ASP A 52 -3.27 11.43 -8.38
N ILE A 53 -4.38 11.62 -7.67
CA ILE A 53 -5.74 11.51 -8.19
C ILE A 53 -6.53 12.79 -7.90
N GLU A 54 -7.30 13.28 -8.87
CA GLU A 54 -8.18 14.43 -8.66
C GLU A 54 -9.60 13.97 -8.32
N LYS A 55 -10.14 14.42 -7.20
CA LYS A 55 -11.55 14.20 -6.81
C LYS A 55 -12.16 15.50 -6.34
N GLY A 56 -13.18 15.98 -7.06
CA GLY A 56 -13.90 17.19 -6.69
C GLY A 56 -13.05 18.47 -6.68
N GLY A 57 -12.04 18.55 -7.56
CA GLY A 57 -11.11 19.70 -7.63
C GLY A 57 -10.01 19.69 -6.57
N VAL A 58 -9.90 18.62 -5.78
CA VAL A 58 -8.83 18.41 -4.80
C VAL A 58 -7.95 17.25 -5.26
N ILE A 59 -6.63 17.44 -5.18
CA ILE A 59 -5.65 16.40 -5.49
C ILE A 59 -5.39 15.60 -4.21
N TYR A 60 -5.59 14.29 -4.29
CA TYR A 60 -5.29 13.30 -3.27
C TYR A 60 -4.18 12.38 -3.77
N THR A 61 -3.52 11.69 -2.85
CA THR A 61 -2.48 10.71 -3.13
C THR A 61 -3.02 9.32 -2.86
N LYS A 62 -3.17 8.53 -3.91
CA LYS A 62 -3.50 7.11 -3.80
C LYS A 62 -2.25 6.31 -3.52
N LEU A 63 -2.34 5.39 -2.56
CA LEU A 63 -1.23 4.56 -2.10
C LEU A 63 -1.38 3.11 -2.58
N TYR A 64 -0.28 2.52 -3.02
CA TYR A 64 -0.22 1.14 -3.48
C TYR A 64 0.95 0.41 -2.85
N LEU A 65 0.73 -0.84 -2.46
CA LEU A 65 1.78 -1.78 -2.07
C LEU A 65 2.04 -2.70 -3.25
N LEU A 66 3.27 -2.70 -3.78
CA LEU A 66 3.58 -3.50 -4.96
C LEU A 66 3.45 -5.00 -4.61
N GLY A 67 2.70 -5.74 -5.43
CA GLY A 67 2.36 -7.15 -5.16
C GLY A 67 1.11 -7.37 -4.33
N GLU A 68 0.44 -6.31 -3.86
CA GLU A 68 -0.83 -6.37 -3.14
C GLU A 68 -1.89 -5.52 -3.84
N GLU A 69 -3.09 -6.07 -4.04
CA GLU A 69 -4.17 -5.38 -4.74
C GLU A 69 -5.28 -4.87 -3.81
N GLY A 70 -5.31 -5.36 -2.57
CA GLY A 70 -6.38 -5.05 -1.62
C GLY A 70 -6.25 -3.64 -1.05
N THR A 71 -7.39 -2.97 -0.84
CA THR A 71 -7.49 -1.71 -0.10
C THR A 71 -8.51 -1.77 1.03
N THR A 72 -8.49 -0.79 1.94
CA THR A 72 -9.54 -0.55 2.92
C THR A 72 -10.69 0.23 2.27
N GLU A 73 -11.94 -0.17 2.52
CA GLU A 73 -13.12 0.37 1.83
C GLU A 73 -14.11 1.05 2.79
N GLU A 74 -13.63 1.61 3.91
CA GLU A 74 -14.49 2.30 4.86
C GLU A 74 -14.90 3.68 4.31
N VAL A 75 -16.21 3.87 4.09
CA VAL A 75 -16.75 5.10 3.50
C VAL A 75 -16.43 6.31 4.38
N GLY A 76 -15.87 7.35 3.76
CA GLY A 76 -15.48 8.59 4.44
C GLY A 76 -14.14 8.52 5.16
N LYS A 77 -13.41 7.40 5.06
CA LYS A 77 -12.02 7.27 5.50
C LYS A 77 -11.07 7.24 4.29
N PRO A 78 -9.79 7.56 4.49
CA PRO A 78 -8.78 7.33 3.47
C PRO A 78 -8.71 5.86 3.05
N GLU A 79 -8.52 5.64 1.75
CA GLU A 79 -8.26 4.31 1.19
C GLU A 79 -6.78 3.96 1.41
N LEU A 80 -6.50 2.90 2.16
CA LEU A 80 -5.14 2.42 2.41
C LEU A 80 -4.95 1.02 1.80
N PRO A 81 -3.78 0.72 1.21
CA PRO A 81 -3.47 -0.62 0.75
C PRO A 81 -3.34 -1.58 1.94
N LYS A 82 -3.77 -2.82 1.77
CA LYS A 82 -3.72 -3.87 2.81
C LYS A 82 -3.02 -5.12 2.30
N ILE A 83 -2.33 -5.80 3.21
CA ILE A 83 -1.69 -7.09 2.96
C ILE A 83 -2.62 -8.16 3.54
N ALA A 84 -3.13 -9.05 2.70
CA ALA A 84 -4.04 -10.12 3.14
C ALA A 84 -3.38 -11.49 2.97
N ARG A 85 -3.44 -12.34 3.99
CA ARG A 85 -2.92 -13.70 3.96
C ARG A 85 -3.92 -14.67 4.58
N VAL A 86 -3.96 -15.88 4.04
CA VAL A 86 -4.79 -16.98 4.56
C VAL A 86 -3.89 -17.88 5.40
N ILE A 87 -4.30 -18.16 6.63
CA ILE A 87 -3.58 -19.01 7.57
C ILE A 87 -4.52 -20.13 8.01
N GLY A 88 -4.03 -21.38 7.96
CA GLY A 88 -4.76 -22.52 8.48
C GLY A 88 -4.70 -22.55 10.00
N ILE A 89 -5.86 -22.58 10.66
CA ILE A 89 -5.98 -22.75 12.11
C ILE A 89 -6.44 -24.19 12.37
N PRO A 90 -5.80 -24.94 13.30
CA PRO A 90 -6.25 -26.28 13.65
C PRO A 90 -7.72 -26.31 14.12
N ASP A 91 -8.40 -27.44 13.95
CA ASP A 91 -9.86 -27.59 14.13
C ASP A 91 -10.42 -27.09 15.48
N ASN A 92 -9.62 -27.17 16.56
CA ASN A 92 -9.98 -26.71 17.90
C ASN A 92 -9.12 -25.53 18.38
N GLY A 93 -8.36 -24.91 17.48
CA GLY A 93 -7.52 -23.77 17.75
C GLY A 93 -8.34 -22.48 17.87
N LYS A 94 -7.91 -21.59 18.76
CA LYS A 94 -8.33 -20.18 18.75
C LYS A 94 -7.13 -19.36 18.30
N ALA A 95 -7.34 -18.47 17.34
CA ALA A 95 -6.30 -17.58 16.85
C ALA A 95 -6.33 -16.25 17.62
N GLU A 96 -5.17 -15.82 18.07
CA GLU A 96 -4.90 -14.48 18.56
C GLU A 96 -3.72 -13.93 17.75
N VAL A 97 -3.72 -12.63 17.50
CA VAL A 97 -2.67 -11.96 16.73
C VAL A 97 -2.03 -10.92 17.62
N GLU A 98 -0.71 -10.99 17.74
CA GLU A 98 0.11 -10.04 18.48
C GLU A 98 1.19 -9.46 17.56
N ILE A 99 1.50 -8.17 17.73
CA ILE A 99 2.62 -7.52 17.06
C ILE A 99 3.85 -7.64 17.97
N LEU A 100 4.74 -8.57 17.65
CA LEU A 100 5.97 -8.80 18.42
C LEU A 100 7.00 -7.67 18.23
N GLU A 101 7.12 -7.16 17.01
CA GLU A 101 7.99 -6.03 16.66
C GLU A 101 7.35 -5.20 15.54
N SER A 102 7.53 -3.88 15.58
CA SER A 102 7.19 -3.01 14.45
C SER A 102 8.23 -1.91 14.28
N ARG A 103 8.50 -1.57 13.02
CA ARG A 103 9.32 -0.42 12.64
C ARG A 103 8.58 0.32 11.54
N TYR A 104 8.44 1.63 11.70
CA TYR A 104 7.73 2.48 10.75
C TYR A 104 8.53 3.75 10.47
N GLN A 105 8.16 4.40 9.36
CA GLN A 105 8.64 5.71 8.98
C GLN A 105 7.43 6.58 8.67
N THR A 106 7.42 7.79 9.22
CA THR A 106 6.38 8.76 8.93
C THR A 106 6.74 9.57 7.69
N TYR A 107 5.78 9.74 6.79
CA TYR A 107 5.87 10.65 5.64
C TYR A 107 4.88 11.79 5.85
N GLU A 108 5.40 13.00 5.93
CA GLU A 108 4.61 14.22 6.14
C GLU A 108 4.15 14.81 4.81
N ASN A 109 3.13 15.68 4.87
CA ASN A 109 2.58 16.42 3.72
C ASN A 109 2.01 15.53 2.60
N ILE A 110 1.41 14.40 2.97
CA ILE A 110 0.66 13.54 2.05
C ILE A 110 -0.83 13.67 2.39
N LEU A 111 -1.64 14.03 1.39
CA LEU A 111 -3.09 14.08 1.52
C LEU A 111 -3.68 12.82 0.88
N VAL A 112 -4.10 11.85 1.70
CA VAL A 112 -4.73 10.59 1.27
C VAL A 112 -6.25 10.67 1.22
#